data_AF-A0A9D6UN18-F1
#
_entry.id   AF-A0A9D6UN18-F1
#
_cell.length_a   1.000
_cell.length_b   1.000
_cell.length_c   1.000
_cell.angle_alpha   90.00
_cell.angle_beta   90.00
_cell.angle_gamma   90.00
#
_symmetry.space_group_name_H-M   'P 1'
#
loop_
_entity.id
_entity.type
_entity.pdbx_description
1 polymer ?
#
loop_
_entity_poly.entity_id
_entity_poly.type
_entity_poly.pdbx_seq_one_letter_code
_entity_poly.pdbx_strand_id
1 'polypeptide(L)'
;VLLPVATLVVEVALLGARRARMAGLAAVSAAGALFYLLPRLLGGALTANAAYAIHLDAGWIWERVRSYLGLALFHGMPFSHAVTCLVLLSVPAVAAFCRSRALWTALGMGVLFAIPPLLIEQRSMYAMYLASSGFAMTGGVALWSLLDRARLRGGLGLAAGAVLLAAVLLPANLLTRPDANKWLENDAHVVARIMDGFRAQAPRLRPGARILIVDDPLPWDDYLLTFTLQLLYRDRTLVIDRVKQGASPNPEGYDVVADLSGWVVRTRLGASR
;
A
#
# COMPACT_ATOMS: atom_id res chain seq x y z
N VAL A 1 -16.58 4.96 7.93
CA VAL A 1 -17.38 5.60 9.00
C VAL A 1 -16.78 6.92 9.49
N LEU A 2 -15.45 7.09 9.56
CA LEU A 2 -14.82 8.33 10.05
C LEU A 2 -14.72 9.49 9.04
N LEU A 3 -14.66 9.21 7.73
CA LEU A 3 -14.60 10.25 6.70
C LEU A 3 -15.82 11.21 6.75
N PRO A 4 -17.07 10.71 6.85
CA PRO A 4 -18.27 11.55 7.00
C PRO A 4 -18.24 12.43 8.26
N VAL A 5 -17.71 11.91 9.37
CA VAL A 5 -17.63 12.64 10.65
C VAL A 5 -16.55 13.72 10.59
N ALA A 6 -15.39 13.42 9.97
CA ALA A 6 -14.34 14.40 9.75
C ALA A 6 -14.79 15.52 8.79
N THR A 7 -15.53 15.18 7.72
CA THR A 7 -16.13 16.18 6.82
C THR A 7 -17.21 17.01 7.51
N LEU A 8 -18.04 16.40 8.36
CA LEU A 8 -19.07 17.11 9.13
C LEU A 8 -18.44 18.08 10.15
N VAL A 9 -17.38 17.67 10.85
CA VAL A 9 -16.64 18.53 11.78
C VAL A 9 -15.92 19.66 11.04
N VAL A 10 -15.39 19.39 9.83
CA VAL A 10 -14.79 20.42 8.98
C VAL A 10 -15.85 21.38 8.44
N GLU A 11 -17.03 20.93 8.00
CA GLU A 11 -18.14 21.78 7.57
C GLU A 11 -18.68 22.65 8.71
N VAL A 12 -18.87 22.08 9.90
CA VAL A 12 -19.29 22.82 11.10
C VAL A 12 -18.22 23.83 11.53
N ALA A 13 -16.94 23.47 11.44
CA ALA A 13 -15.84 24.39 11.69
C ALA A 13 -15.79 25.50 10.62
N LEU A 14 -16.10 25.19 9.35
CA LEU A 14 -16.18 26.14 8.25
C LEU A 14 -17.34 27.15 8.41
N LEU A 15 -18.34 26.90 9.25
CA LEU A 15 -19.39 27.88 9.57
C LEU A 15 -18.98 28.91 10.65
N GLY A 16 -17.85 28.70 11.35
CA GLY A 16 -17.38 29.57 12.43
C GLY A 16 -16.23 30.52 12.09
N ALA A 17 -15.94 31.45 13.02
CA ALA A 17 -14.83 32.40 12.92
C ALA A 17 -13.48 31.69 12.68
N ARG A 18 -12.53 32.39 12.03
CA ARG A 18 -11.24 31.86 11.53
C ARG A 18 -10.43 31.06 12.57
N ARG A 19 -10.55 31.37 13.86
CA ARG A 19 -9.92 30.64 14.98
C ARG A 19 -10.59 29.29 15.27
N ALA A 20 -11.92 29.21 15.21
CA ALA A 20 -12.67 27.95 15.36
C ALA A 20 -12.38 26.97 14.22
N ARG A 21 -12.19 27.48 12.98
CA ARG A 21 -11.73 26.69 11.83
C ARG A 21 -10.38 26.02 12.06
N MET A 22 -9.39 26.79 12.54
CA MET A 22 -8.04 26.28 12.80
C MET A 22 -8.03 25.30 13.97
N ALA A 23 -8.81 25.55 15.02
CA ALA A 23 -8.96 24.64 16.15
C ALA A 23 -9.63 23.32 15.73
N GLY A 24 -10.67 23.37 14.89
CA GLY A 24 -11.34 22.17 14.37
C GLY A 24 -10.42 21.33 13.49
N LEU A 25 -9.68 21.96 12.56
CA LEU A 25 -8.68 21.27 11.74
C LEU A 25 -7.55 20.66 12.57
N ALA A 26 -7.04 21.39 13.57
CA ALA A 26 -6.03 20.87 14.49
C ALA A 26 -6.57 19.69 15.30
N ALA A 27 -7.81 19.75 15.79
CA ALA A 27 -8.43 18.67 16.56
C ALA A 27 -8.66 17.40 15.71
N VAL A 28 -9.14 17.54 14.47
CA VAL A 28 -9.31 16.39 13.55
C VAL A 28 -7.95 15.79 13.18
N SER A 29 -6.94 16.63 12.93
CA SER A 29 -5.59 16.16 12.62
C SER A 29 -4.96 15.46 13.83
N ALA A 30 -5.13 16.01 15.03
CA ALA A 30 -4.66 15.40 16.28
C ALA A 30 -5.39 14.10 16.58
N ALA A 31 -6.72 14.02 16.35
CA ALA A 31 -7.49 12.80 16.52
C ALA A 31 -7.08 11.71 15.51
N GLY A 32 -6.83 12.09 14.26
CA GLY A 32 -6.31 11.18 13.23
C GLY A 32 -4.91 10.67 13.58
N ALA A 33 -4.02 11.57 14.04
CA ALA A 33 -2.68 11.20 14.51
C ALA A 33 -2.75 10.28 15.74
N LEU A 34 -3.60 10.60 16.72
CA LEU A 34 -3.79 9.79 17.91
C LEU A 34 -4.34 8.40 17.53
N PHE A 35 -5.37 8.32 16.68
CA PHE A 35 -5.91 7.04 16.21
C PHE A 35 -4.86 6.17 15.51
N TYR A 36 -3.97 6.80 14.75
CA TYR A 36 -2.87 6.11 14.07
C TYR A 36 -1.76 5.64 15.03
N LEU A 37 -1.42 6.48 16.00
CA LEU A 37 -0.31 6.25 16.93
C LEU A 37 -0.71 5.36 18.12
N LEU A 38 -1.95 5.45 18.61
CA LEU A 38 -2.41 4.75 19.81
C LEU A 38 -2.23 3.22 19.72
N PRO A 39 -2.61 2.53 18.64
CA PRO A 39 -2.39 1.08 18.53
C PRO A 39 -0.91 0.70 18.45
N ARG A 40 -0.04 1.63 18.02
CA ARG A 40 1.42 1.43 17.98
C ARG A 40 2.09 1.72 19.32
N LEU A 41 1.57 2.68 20.08
CA LEU A 41 2.09 3.03 21.41
C LEU A 41 1.64 2.05 22.50
N LEU A 42 0.45 1.47 22.35
CA LEU A 42 -0.08 0.49 23.31
C LEU A 42 0.53 -0.91 23.21
N GLY A 43 1.42 -1.13 22.23
CA GLY A 43 2.07 -2.42 22.01
C GLY A 43 1.10 -3.47 21.47
N GLY A 44 1.35 -3.95 20.26
CA GLY A 44 0.55 -5.00 19.63
C GLY A 44 1.42 -6.00 18.88
N ALA A 45 0.83 -7.08 18.39
CA ALA A 45 1.54 -8.11 17.63
C ALA A 45 2.37 -7.55 16.44
N LEU A 46 1.95 -6.40 15.89
CA LEU A 46 2.66 -5.72 14.79
C LEU A 46 3.93 -4.99 15.26
N THR A 47 3.99 -4.44 16.48
CA THR A 47 5.20 -3.75 16.98
C THR A 47 6.28 -4.72 17.45
N ALA A 48 5.92 -5.99 17.69
CA ALA A 48 6.87 -7.07 17.94
C ALA A 48 7.55 -7.58 16.66
N ASN A 49 7.01 -7.24 15.48
CA ASN A 49 7.59 -7.62 14.20
C ASN A 49 8.66 -6.59 13.79
N ALA A 50 9.89 -7.06 13.58
CA ALA A 50 11.03 -6.22 13.19
C ALA A 50 10.77 -5.40 11.91
N ALA A 51 9.93 -5.91 11.01
CA ALA A 51 9.58 -5.26 9.76
C ALA A 51 8.65 -4.02 9.92
N TYR A 52 8.22 -3.72 11.15
CA TYR A 52 7.49 -2.50 11.53
C TYR A 52 8.29 -1.62 12.50
N ALA A 53 9.56 -1.92 12.73
CA ALA A 53 10.45 -1.06 13.51
C ALA A 53 10.53 0.34 12.89
N ILE A 54 10.59 1.36 13.76
CA ILE A 54 10.65 2.76 13.34
C ILE A 54 12.11 3.15 13.14
N HIS A 55 12.43 3.65 11.95
CA HIS A 55 13.73 4.17 11.57
C HIS A 55 13.66 5.70 11.43
N LEU A 56 14.44 6.42 12.25
CA LEU A 56 14.51 7.88 12.25
C LEU A 56 15.77 8.43 11.56
N ASP A 57 16.57 7.56 10.93
CA ASP A 57 17.78 7.95 10.24
C ASP A 57 17.47 8.77 8.96
N ALA A 58 18.22 9.86 8.75
CA ALA A 58 18.00 10.74 7.61
C ALA A 58 18.33 10.07 6.27
N GLY A 59 19.39 9.24 6.24
CA GLY A 59 19.77 8.45 5.07
C GLY A 59 18.69 7.43 4.70
N TRP A 60 18.15 6.74 5.70
CA TRP A 60 17.02 5.82 5.56
C TRP A 60 15.81 6.53 4.95
N ILE A 61 15.35 7.62 5.55
CA ILE A 61 14.17 8.37 5.09
C ILE A 61 14.40 8.85 3.66
N TRP A 62 15.59 9.38 3.36
CA TRP A 62 15.96 9.84 2.02
C TRP A 62 15.86 8.72 0.98
N GLU A 63 16.40 7.53 1.27
CA GLU A 63 16.33 6.38 0.36
C GLU A 63 14.89 5.92 0.14
N ARG A 64 14.04 5.98 1.16
CA ARG A 64 12.62 5.66 1.05
C ARG A 64 11.87 6.67 0.20
N VAL A 65 12.16 7.97 0.36
CA VAL A 65 11.60 9.02 -0.51
C VAL A 65 11.96 8.76 -1.97
N ARG A 66 13.23 8.46 -2.27
CA ARG A 66 13.68 8.12 -3.64
C ARG A 66 12.95 6.91 -4.21
N SER A 67 12.83 5.86 -3.41
CA SER A 67 12.19 4.60 -3.79
C SER A 67 10.70 4.80 -4.07
N TYR A 68 9.97 5.45 -3.17
CA TYR A 68 8.54 5.69 -3.35
C TYR A 68 8.24 6.69 -4.48
N LEU A 69 9.08 7.70 -4.71
CA LEU A 69 8.90 8.58 -5.87
C LEU A 69 9.12 7.83 -7.19
N GLY A 70 10.12 6.95 -7.24
CA GLY A 70 10.34 6.07 -8.39
C GLY A 70 9.14 5.16 -8.65
N LEU A 71 8.56 4.57 -7.60
CA LEU A 71 7.35 3.76 -7.72
C LEU A 71 6.12 4.58 -8.12
N ALA A 72 5.94 5.78 -7.55
CA ALA A 72 4.79 6.66 -7.83
C ALA A 72 4.75 7.15 -9.28
N LEU A 73 5.91 7.30 -9.91
CA LEU A 73 6.06 7.74 -11.30
C LEU A 73 6.40 6.58 -12.25
N PHE A 74 6.04 5.34 -11.88
CA PHE A 74 6.16 4.16 -12.72
C PHE A 74 7.59 3.86 -13.22
N HIS A 75 8.62 4.29 -12.49
CA HIS A 75 10.02 4.06 -12.84
C HIS A 75 10.55 2.71 -12.31
N GLY A 76 9.94 2.16 -11.26
CA GLY A 76 10.29 0.84 -10.68
C GLY A 76 11.59 0.81 -9.87
N MET A 77 12.53 1.72 -10.14
CA MET A 77 13.77 1.90 -9.38
C MET A 77 13.77 3.19 -8.56
N PRO A 78 14.55 3.28 -7.46
CA PRO A 78 14.76 4.54 -6.76
C PRO A 78 15.33 5.59 -7.71
N PHE A 79 14.78 6.81 -7.68
CA PHE A 79 15.35 7.89 -8.48
C PHE A 79 16.76 8.26 -8.05
N SER A 80 17.51 8.89 -8.95
CA SER A 80 18.78 9.53 -8.58
C SER A 80 18.54 10.69 -7.60
N HIS A 81 19.57 11.07 -6.85
CA HIS A 81 19.49 12.20 -5.91
C HIS A 81 19.04 13.49 -6.63
N ALA A 82 19.60 13.76 -7.80
CA ALA A 82 19.28 14.95 -8.58
C ALA A 82 17.81 14.99 -9.03
N VAL A 83 17.29 13.87 -9.57
CA VAL A 83 15.89 13.77 -10.00
C VAL A 83 14.96 13.89 -8.79
N THR A 84 15.32 13.29 -7.67
CA THR A 84 14.56 13.38 -6.42
C THR A 84 14.45 14.82 -5.94
N CYS A 85 15.57 15.55 -5.88
CA CYS A 85 15.57 16.98 -5.55
C CYS A 85 14.71 17.79 -6.53
N LEU A 86 14.84 17.54 -7.84
CA LEU A 86 14.05 18.23 -8.86
C LEU A 86 12.54 18.02 -8.65
N VAL A 87 12.10 16.77 -8.43
CA VAL A 87 10.68 16.46 -8.16
C VAL A 87 10.21 17.13 -6.87
N LEU A 88 10.96 16.99 -5.77
CA LEU A 88 10.60 17.57 -4.47
C LEU A 88 10.54 19.09 -4.49
N LEU A 89 11.36 19.75 -5.29
CA LEU A 89 11.37 21.21 -5.42
C LEU A 89 10.32 21.72 -6.43
N SER A 90 9.98 20.92 -7.44
CA SER A 90 9.03 21.33 -8.49
C SER A 90 7.63 21.63 -7.94
N VAL A 91 7.13 20.78 -7.03
CA VAL A 91 5.77 20.89 -6.51
C VAL A 91 5.60 22.13 -5.59
N PRO A 92 6.48 22.39 -4.61
CA PRO A 92 6.50 23.64 -3.85
C PRO A 92 6.70 24.87 -4.75
N ALA A 93 7.54 24.79 -5.79
CA ALA A 93 7.75 25.90 -6.72
C ALA A 93 6.46 26.24 -7.48
N VAL A 94 5.72 25.23 -7.95
CA VAL A 94 4.39 25.43 -8.56
C VAL A 94 3.39 25.99 -7.54
N ALA A 95 3.42 25.53 -6.28
CA ALA A 95 2.57 26.06 -5.21
C ALA A 95 2.81 27.56 -4.98
N ALA A 96 4.08 27.95 -4.86
CA ALA A 96 4.53 29.31 -4.65
C ALA A 96 4.20 30.18 -5.87
N PHE A 97 4.51 29.71 -7.07
CA PHE A 97 4.18 30.37 -8.33
C PHE A 97 2.68 30.60 -8.41
N CYS A 98 1.86 29.56 -8.20
CA CYS A 98 0.39 29.59 -8.23
C CYS A 98 -0.24 30.41 -7.10
N ARG A 99 0.51 30.73 -6.04
CA ARG A 99 0.02 31.37 -4.80
C ARG A 99 -1.24 30.67 -4.24
N SER A 100 -1.33 29.35 -4.45
CA SER A 100 -2.52 28.57 -4.15
C SER A 100 -2.42 27.94 -2.78
N ARG A 101 -3.26 28.39 -1.84
CA ARG A 101 -3.36 27.79 -0.50
C ARG A 101 -3.88 26.35 -0.56
N ALA A 102 -4.75 26.05 -1.53
CA ALA A 102 -5.25 24.70 -1.75
C ALA A 102 -4.11 23.74 -2.12
N LEU A 103 -3.14 24.20 -2.92
CA LEU A 103 -1.99 23.38 -3.32
C LEU A 103 -1.08 23.04 -2.14
N TRP A 104 -0.79 24.03 -1.28
CA TRP A 104 -0.06 23.79 -0.03
C TRP A 104 -0.78 22.84 0.92
N THR A 105 -2.11 22.95 0.99
CA THR A 105 -2.94 22.08 1.84
C THR A 105 -2.91 20.64 1.33
N ALA A 106 -3.11 20.43 0.02
CA ALA A 106 -3.06 19.11 -0.60
C ALA A 106 -1.66 18.47 -0.47
N LEU A 107 -0.60 19.26 -0.70
CA LEU A 107 0.78 18.80 -0.55
C LEU A 107 1.07 18.39 0.90
N GLY A 108 0.64 19.22 1.87
CA GLY A 108 0.79 18.92 3.30
C GLY A 108 0.08 17.62 3.70
N MET A 109 -1.12 17.36 3.18
CA MET A 109 -1.84 16.10 3.41
C MET A 109 -1.11 14.90 2.83
N GLY A 110 -0.57 15.01 1.61
CA GLY A 110 0.25 13.96 0.99
C GLY A 110 1.50 13.64 1.81
N VAL A 111 2.25 14.67 2.23
CA VAL A 111 3.44 14.52 3.08
C VAL A 111 3.08 13.91 4.44
N LEU A 112 2.05 14.42 5.10
CA LEU A 112 1.62 13.93 6.42
C LEU A 112 1.30 12.43 6.39
N PHE A 113 0.59 11.96 5.37
CA PHE A 113 0.26 10.55 5.22
C PHE A 113 1.41 9.70 4.70
N ALA A 114 2.42 10.30 4.07
CA ALA A 114 3.63 9.60 3.66
C ALA A 114 4.59 9.35 4.83
N ILE A 115 4.54 10.15 5.91
CA ILE A 115 5.48 10.01 7.03
C ILE A 115 5.51 8.57 7.56
N PRO A 116 4.39 7.95 7.96
CA PRO A 116 4.49 6.63 8.58
C PRO A 116 5.10 5.51 7.71
N PRO A 117 4.73 5.34 6.43
CA PRO A 117 5.37 4.33 5.56
C PRO A 117 6.83 4.67 5.18
N LEU A 118 7.29 5.92 5.34
CA LEU A 118 8.70 6.28 5.16
C LEU A 118 9.59 5.84 6.35
N LEU A 119 8.99 5.67 7.53
CA LEU A 119 9.72 5.34 8.77
C LEU A 119 9.85 3.83 9.00
N ILE A 120 9.23 2.99 8.18
CA ILE A 120 9.29 1.53 8.32
C ILE A 120 9.99 0.92 7.10
N GLU A 121 10.19 -0.40 7.12
CA GLU A 121 10.66 -1.14 5.96
C GLU A 121 9.77 -0.90 4.74
N GLN A 122 10.39 -0.73 3.57
CA GLN A 122 9.67 -0.42 2.35
C GLN A 122 8.65 -1.50 2.03
N ARG A 123 7.43 -1.05 1.77
CA ARG A 123 6.36 -1.87 1.21
C ARG A 123 6.07 -1.40 -0.21
N SER A 124 5.30 -2.16 -0.96
CA SER A 124 4.82 -1.69 -2.26
C SER A 124 3.82 -0.54 -2.09
N MET A 125 3.41 0.07 -3.21
CA MET A 125 2.62 1.30 -3.21
C MET A 125 1.27 1.21 -2.48
N TYR A 126 0.79 0.01 -2.11
CA TYR A 126 -0.40 -0.12 -1.25
C TYR A 126 -0.18 0.59 0.09
N ALA A 127 1.03 0.62 0.65
CA ALA A 127 1.28 1.30 1.92
C ALA A 127 1.18 2.83 1.80
N MET A 128 1.32 3.35 0.58
CA MET A 128 1.24 4.77 0.27
C MET A 128 -0.16 5.22 -0.15
N TYR A 129 -1.19 4.37 -0.12
CA TYR A 129 -2.50 4.70 -0.70
C TYR A 129 -3.11 6.03 -0.19
N LEU A 130 -2.99 6.32 1.12
CA LEU A 130 -3.44 7.60 1.68
C LEU A 130 -2.59 8.77 1.18
N ALA A 131 -1.27 8.63 1.20
CA ALA A 131 -0.35 9.64 0.68
C ALA A 131 -0.60 9.93 -0.80
N SER A 132 -0.78 8.88 -1.61
CA SER A 132 -1.11 8.93 -3.03
C SER A 132 -2.37 9.74 -3.29
N SER A 133 -3.40 9.66 -2.43
CA SER A 133 -4.59 10.50 -2.56
C SER A 133 -4.27 11.98 -2.39
N GLY A 134 -3.44 12.34 -1.41
CA GLY A 134 -2.98 13.73 -1.20
C GLY A 134 -2.11 14.23 -2.36
N PHE A 135 -1.22 13.39 -2.89
CA PHE A 135 -0.41 13.73 -4.05
C PHE A 135 -1.24 13.86 -5.33
N ALA A 136 -2.25 13.01 -5.53
CA ALA A 136 -3.19 13.11 -6.66
C ALA A 136 -3.99 14.41 -6.58
N MET A 137 -4.50 14.78 -5.40
CA MET A 137 -5.14 16.08 -5.17
C MET A 137 -4.19 17.23 -5.47
N THR A 138 -2.93 17.13 -5.05
CA THR A 138 -1.89 18.14 -5.33
C THR A 138 -1.69 18.32 -6.83
N GLY A 139 -1.56 17.22 -7.58
CA GLY A 139 -1.44 17.25 -9.03
C GLY A 139 -2.66 17.86 -9.73
N GLY A 140 -3.87 17.49 -9.30
CA GLY A 140 -5.11 18.05 -9.83
C GLY A 140 -5.24 19.56 -9.59
N VAL A 141 -4.98 20.01 -8.36
CA VAL A 141 -5.02 21.44 -8.01
C VAL A 141 -3.92 22.22 -8.74
N ALA A 142 -2.72 21.64 -8.90
CA ALA A 142 -1.62 22.23 -9.65
C ALA A 142 -2.01 22.44 -11.12
N LEU A 143 -2.49 21.38 -11.77
CA LEU A 143 -2.92 21.43 -13.17
C LEU A 143 -4.02 22.48 -13.36
N TRP A 144 -5.05 22.46 -12.52
CA TRP A 144 -6.13 23.44 -12.59
C TRP A 144 -5.64 24.87 -12.39
N SER A 145 -4.76 25.10 -11.41
CA SER A 145 -4.18 26.42 -11.16
C SER A 145 -3.35 26.93 -12.34
N LEU A 146 -2.62 26.05 -13.01
CA LEU A 146 -1.84 26.38 -14.21
C LEU A 146 -2.72 26.67 -15.42
N LEU A 147 -3.80 25.92 -15.61
CA LEU A 147 -4.77 26.16 -16.68
C LEU A 147 -5.51 27.50 -16.48
N ASP A 148 -5.91 27.81 -15.24
CA ASP A 148 -6.53 29.09 -14.91
C ASP A 148 -5.57 30.27 -15.18
N ARG A 149 -4.29 30.11 -14.82
CA ARG A 149 -3.21 31.06 -15.15
C ARG A 149 -3.04 31.26 -16.65
N ALA A 150 -3.14 30.18 -17.42
CA ALA A 150 -3.12 30.20 -18.88
C ALA A 150 -4.44 30.72 -19.49
N ARG A 151 -5.41 31.15 -18.67
CA ARG A 151 -6.74 31.64 -19.07
C ARG A 151 -7.58 30.58 -19.81
N LEU A 152 -7.27 29.29 -19.62
CA LEU A 152 -8.05 28.17 -20.14
C LEU A 152 -9.11 27.78 -19.10
N ARG A 153 -10.30 28.36 -19.22
CA ARG A 153 -11.40 28.21 -18.26
C ARG A 153 -12.56 27.39 -18.82
N GLY A 154 -13.43 26.90 -17.92
CA GLY A 154 -14.64 26.17 -18.27
C GLY A 154 -14.35 24.86 -19.02
N GLY A 155 -15.21 24.53 -19.99
CA GLY A 155 -15.10 23.28 -20.76
C GLY A 155 -13.78 23.14 -21.53
N LEU A 156 -13.24 24.25 -22.06
CA LEU A 156 -11.94 24.25 -22.76
C LEU A 156 -10.78 23.91 -21.82
N GLY A 157 -10.79 24.48 -20.61
CA GLY A 157 -9.80 24.15 -19.57
C GLY A 157 -9.86 22.68 -19.17
N LEU A 158 -11.07 22.13 -18.98
CA LEU A 158 -11.24 20.71 -18.67
C LEU A 158 -10.72 19.81 -19.80
N ALA A 159 -11.04 20.12 -21.05
CA ALA A 159 -10.56 19.36 -22.20
C ALA A 159 -9.03 19.43 -22.32
N ALA A 160 -8.44 20.61 -22.19
CA ALA A 160 -7.00 20.80 -22.20
C ALA A 160 -6.31 20.04 -21.06
N GLY A 161 -6.88 20.08 -19.84
CA GLY A 161 -6.38 19.33 -18.70
C GLY A 161 -6.45 17.81 -18.92
N ALA A 162 -7.56 17.31 -19.46
CA ALA A 162 -7.71 15.89 -19.79
C ALA A 162 -6.70 15.44 -20.85
N VAL A 163 -6.49 16.25 -21.90
CA VAL A 163 -5.49 15.98 -22.94
C VAL A 163 -4.07 15.98 -22.37
N LEU A 164 -3.72 16.96 -21.52
CA LEU A 164 -2.42 17.01 -20.87
C LEU A 164 -2.19 15.79 -19.95
N LEU A 165 -3.19 15.42 -19.15
CA LEU A 165 -3.11 14.22 -18.31
C LEU A 165 -2.96 12.96 -19.16
N ALA A 166 -3.73 12.82 -20.23
CA ALA A 166 -3.63 11.68 -21.15
C ALA A 166 -2.24 11.64 -21.81
N ALA A 167 -1.71 12.78 -22.26
CA ALA A 167 -0.40 12.85 -22.90
C ALA A 167 0.75 12.43 -21.97
N VAL A 168 0.61 12.65 -20.66
CA VAL A 168 1.62 12.23 -19.66
C VAL A 168 1.40 10.79 -19.20
N LEU A 169 0.16 10.44 -18.84
CA LEU A 169 -0.15 9.15 -18.19
C LEU A 169 -0.26 8.00 -19.19
N LEU A 170 -0.74 8.23 -20.41
CA LEU A 170 -0.93 7.16 -21.39
C LEU A 170 0.40 6.53 -21.82
N PRO A 171 1.46 7.30 -22.19
CA PRO A 171 2.75 6.69 -22.52
C PRO A 171 3.35 5.94 -21.34
N ALA A 172 3.31 6.52 -20.13
CA ALA A 172 3.82 5.88 -18.92
C ALA A 172 3.09 4.54 -18.65
N ASN A 173 1.77 4.53 -18.78
CA ASN A 173 0.97 3.33 -18.64
C ASN A 173 1.26 2.31 -19.74
N LEU A 174 1.38 2.71 -21.01
CA LEU A 174 1.69 1.79 -22.10
C LEU A 174 3.08 1.15 -21.97
N LEU A 175 4.06 1.89 -21.44
CA LEU A 175 5.41 1.38 -21.19
C LEU A 175 5.45 0.38 -20.03
N THR A 176 4.67 0.62 -18.96
CA THR A 176 4.71 -0.20 -17.74
C THR A 176 3.67 -1.30 -17.68
N ARG A 177 2.59 -1.20 -18.47
CA ARG A 177 1.52 -2.20 -18.55
C ARG A 177 2.01 -3.61 -18.86
N PRO A 178 2.97 -3.85 -19.78
CA PRO A 178 3.45 -5.21 -20.05
C PRO A 178 4.06 -5.86 -18.81
N ASP A 179 4.84 -5.12 -18.03
CA ASP A 179 5.51 -5.65 -16.84
C ASP A 179 4.52 -5.86 -15.69
N ALA A 180 3.58 -4.91 -15.50
CA ALA A 180 2.50 -5.07 -14.53
C ALA A 180 1.59 -6.26 -14.86
N ASN A 181 1.27 -6.47 -16.14
CA ASN A 181 0.48 -7.61 -16.60
C ASN A 181 1.24 -8.92 -16.39
N LYS A 182 2.52 -9.00 -16.75
CA LYS A 182 3.34 -10.21 -16.50
C LYS A 182 3.42 -10.54 -15.02
N TRP A 183 3.60 -9.53 -14.17
CA TRP A 183 3.62 -9.72 -12.72
C TRP A 183 2.28 -10.31 -12.22
N LEU A 184 1.16 -9.70 -12.62
CA LEU A 184 -0.17 -10.18 -12.25
C LEU A 184 -0.47 -11.58 -12.81
N GLU A 185 -0.12 -11.84 -14.07
CA GLU A 185 -0.33 -13.14 -14.73
C GLU A 185 0.48 -14.24 -14.03
N ASN A 186 1.76 -13.98 -13.74
CA ASN A 186 2.63 -14.94 -13.04
C ASN A 186 2.07 -15.29 -11.65
N ASP A 187 1.70 -14.28 -10.86
CA ASP A 187 1.19 -14.49 -9.50
C ASP A 187 -0.20 -15.14 -9.53
N ALA A 188 -1.08 -14.74 -10.44
CA ALA A 188 -2.41 -15.32 -10.58
C ALA A 188 -2.36 -16.81 -10.95
N HIS A 189 -1.47 -17.20 -11.88
CA HIS A 189 -1.28 -18.61 -12.23
C HIS A 189 -0.71 -19.43 -11.08
N VAL A 190 0.19 -18.86 -10.28
CA VAL A 190 0.72 -19.50 -9.07
C VAL A 190 -0.39 -19.74 -8.04
N VAL A 191 -1.15 -18.69 -7.70
CA VAL A 191 -2.26 -18.77 -6.75
C VAL A 191 -3.30 -19.78 -7.21
N ALA A 192 -3.69 -19.72 -8.50
CA ALA A 192 -4.65 -20.66 -9.07
C ALA A 192 -4.17 -22.11 -8.97
N ARG A 193 -2.90 -22.40 -9.32
CA ARG A 193 -2.33 -23.76 -9.22
C ARG A 193 -2.32 -24.29 -7.79
N ILE A 194 -1.95 -23.44 -6.82
CA ILE A 194 -2.01 -23.81 -5.40
C ILE A 194 -3.46 -24.15 -5.01
N MET A 195 -4.40 -23.25 -5.33
CA MET A 195 -5.81 -23.42 -4.97
C MET A 195 -6.42 -24.67 -5.61
N ASP A 196 -6.18 -24.89 -6.90
CA ASP A 196 -6.73 -26.04 -7.63
C ASP A 196 -6.11 -27.35 -7.15
N GLY A 197 -4.82 -27.36 -6.85
CA GLY A 197 -4.15 -28.52 -6.26
C GLY A 197 -4.72 -28.92 -4.90
N PHE A 198 -4.93 -27.95 -4.02
CA PHE A 198 -5.56 -28.19 -2.71
C PHE A 198 -7.04 -28.55 -2.83
N ARG A 199 -7.80 -27.91 -3.72
CA ARG A 199 -9.21 -28.29 -4.00
C ARG A 199 -9.33 -29.73 -4.47
N ALA A 200 -8.40 -30.19 -5.30
CA ALA A 200 -8.43 -31.54 -5.85
C ALA A 200 -8.09 -32.61 -4.81
N GLN A 201 -7.09 -32.37 -3.95
CA GLN A 201 -6.53 -33.41 -3.09
C GLN A 201 -6.98 -33.33 -1.62
N ALA A 202 -7.36 -32.13 -1.17
CA ALA A 202 -7.91 -31.88 0.16
C ALA A 202 -9.17 -31.00 0.06
N PRO A 203 -10.23 -31.44 -0.64
CA PRO A 203 -11.40 -30.60 -0.97
C PRO A 203 -12.12 -30.01 0.24
N ARG A 204 -11.96 -30.62 1.43
CA ARG A 204 -12.53 -30.16 2.69
C ARG A 204 -11.52 -30.38 3.81
N LEU A 205 -11.46 -29.41 4.71
CA LEU A 205 -10.72 -29.47 5.96
C LEU A 205 -11.67 -29.18 7.12
N ARG A 206 -11.37 -29.75 8.29
CA ARG A 206 -12.04 -29.35 9.52
C ARG A 206 -11.66 -27.91 9.89
N PRO A 207 -12.55 -27.16 10.57
CA PRO A 207 -12.17 -25.87 11.13
C PRO A 207 -10.95 -25.98 12.04
N GLY A 208 -10.00 -25.06 11.89
CA GLY A 208 -8.74 -25.04 12.65
C GLY A 208 -7.75 -26.14 12.25
N ALA A 209 -7.95 -26.78 11.09
CA ALA A 209 -7.03 -27.80 10.61
C ALA A 209 -5.59 -27.28 10.49
N ARG A 210 -4.65 -28.20 10.72
CA ARG A 210 -3.21 -27.93 10.64
C ARG A 210 -2.64 -28.51 9.35
N ILE A 211 -1.97 -27.68 8.57
CA ILE A 211 -1.35 -28.05 7.31
C ILE A 211 0.17 -27.84 7.44
N LEU A 212 0.93 -28.92 7.24
CA LEU A 212 2.39 -28.86 7.17
C LEU A 212 2.84 -28.78 5.71
N ILE A 213 3.60 -27.75 5.36
CA ILE A 213 4.24 -27.60 4.05
C ILE A 213 5.70 -28.03 4.18
N VAL A 214 6.04 -29.15 3.56
CA VAL A 214 7.36 -29.78 3.65
C VAL A 214 8.37 -29.08 2.76
N ASP A 215 7.98 -28.78 1.52
CA ASP A 215 8.76 -28.01 0.56
C ASP A 215 7.84 -27.12 -0.28
N ASP A 216 8.36 -25.96 -0.68
CA ASP A 216 7.68 -25.01 -1.53
C ASP A 216 8.70 -24.04 -2.18
N PRO A 217 8.39 -23.47 -3.36
CA PRO A 217 9.30 -22.57 -4.08
C PRO A 217 9.30 -21.12 -3.55
N LEU A 218 8.48 -20.78 -2.55
CA LEU A 218 8.33 -19.41 -2.07
C LEU A 218 9.50 -19.00 -1.14
N PRO A 219 9.80 -17.70 -1.04
CA PRO A 219 10.74 -17.18 -0.04
C PRO A 219 10.36 -17.61 1.39
N TRP A 220 11.35 -17.68 2.28
CA TRP A 220 11.14 -18.17 3.65
C TRP A 220 10.19 -17.25 4.45
N ASP A 221 10.20 -15.95 4.17
CA ASP A 221 9.40 -14.90 4.81
C ASP A 221 8.06 -14.62 4.09
N ASP A 222 7.69 -15.47 3.12
CA ASP A 222 6.46 -15.34 2.36
C ASP A 222 5.24 -15.94 3.09
N TYR A 223 4.09 -15.26 3.01
CA TYR A 223 2.83 -15.64 3.65
C TYR A 223 1.71 -15.98 2.65
N LEU A 224 2.03 -16.09 1.35
CA LEU A 224 1.07 -16.38 0.29
C LEU A 224 0.28 -17.66 0.56
N LEU A 225 0.93 -18.74 1.01
CA LEU A 225 0.26 -20.01 1.32
C LEU A 225 -0.73 -19.85 2.47
N THR A 226 -0.32 -19.18 3.55
CA THR A 226 -1.18 -18.92 4.72
C THR A 226 -2.44 -18.18 4.29
N PHE A 227 -2.30 -17.05 3.60
CA PHE A 227 -3.45 -16.26 3.18
C PHE A 227 -4.31 -16.96 2.13
N THR A 228 -3.69 -17.63 1.16
CA THR A 228 -4.39 -18.31 0.06
C THR A 228 -5.23 -19.48 0.59
N LEU A 229 -4.68 -20.30 1.49
CA LEU A 229 -5.39 -21.46 2.02
C LEU A 229 -6.47 -21.05 3.02
N GLN A 230 -6.21 -20.07 3.89
CA GLN A 230 -7.25 -19.51 4.77
C GLN A 230 -8.42 -18.93 3.96
N LEU A 231 -8.13 -18.27 2.84
CA LEU A 231 -9.18 -17.75 1.95
C LEU A 231 -9.91 -18.88 1.21
N LEU A 232 -9.17 -19.87 0.69
CA LEU A 232 -9.72 -21.02 -0.04
C LEU A 232 -10.74 -21.78 0.81
N TYR A 233 -10.39 -22.11 2.04
CA TYR A 233 -11.24 -22.86 2.97
C TYR A 233 -12.16 -21.96 3.80
N ARG A 234 -12.04 -20.63 3.66
CA ARG A 234 -12.80 -19.61 4.40
C ARG A 234 -12.65 -19.76 5.92
N ASP A 235 -11.47 -20.12 6.37
CA ASP A 235 -11.17 -20.38 7.77
C ASP A 235 -9.88 -19.67 8.19
N ARG A 236 -10.03 -18.65 9.04
CA ARG A 236 -8.91 -17.85 9.59
C ARG A 236 -8.15 -18.56 10.71
N THR A 237 -8.69 -19.67 11.21
CA THR A 237 -8.08 -20.46 12.28
C THR A 237 -7.18 -21.58 11.76
N LEU A 238 -7.14 -21.79 10.43
CA LEU A 238 -6.19 -22.73 9.83
C LEU A 238 -4.76 -22.33 10.20
N VAL A 239 -4.00 -23.35 10.60
CA VAL A 239 -2.57 -23.24 10.88
C VAL A 239 -1.81 -23.80 9.69
N ILE A 240 -1.00 -22.95 9.05
CA ILE A 240 -0.16 -23.33 7.92
C ILE A 240 1.27 -23.18 8.39
N ASP A 241 1.92 -24.31 8.65
CA ASP A 241 3.30 -24.37 9.12
C ASP A 241 4.21 -24.77 7.96
N ARG A 242 5.33 -24.05 7.77
CA ARG A 242 6.32 -24.35 6.73
C ARG A 242 7.61 -24.84 7.38
N VAL A 243 8.17 -25.94 6.90
CA VAL A 243 9.49 -26.42 7.37
C VAL A 243 10.55 -25.34 7.14
N LYS A 244 10.46 -24.60 6.03
CA LYS A 244 11.33 -23.45 5.72
C LYS A 244 11.26 -22.31 6.75
N GLN A 245 10.19 -22.24 7.56
CA GLN A 245 10.00 -21.26 8.64
C GLN A 245 10.36 -21.85 10.02
N GLY A 246 11.02 -23.00 10.07
CA GLY A 246 11.46 -23.65 11.31
C GLY A 246 10.43 -24.61 11.93
N ALA A 247 9.33 -24.91 11.24
CA ALA A 247 8.45 -25.98 11.67
C ALA A 247 9.16 -27.34 11.62
N SER A 248 8.87 -28.21 12.59
CA SER A 248 9.39 -29.58 12.58
C SER A 248 8.89 -30.31 11.33
N PRO A 249 9.75 -31.05 10.61
CA PRO A 249 9.33 -31.87 9.47
C PRO A 249 8.53 -33.11 9.89
N ASN A 250 8.31 -33.34 11.19
CA ASN A 250 7.49 -34.45 11.68
C ASN A 250 6.01 -34.22 11.27
N PRO A 251 5.40 -35.14 10.50
CA PRO A 251 4.01 -35.01 10.07
C PRO A 251 2.98 -35.26 11.19
N GLU A 252 3.39 -35.76 12.36
CA GLU A 252 2.48 -36.01 13.48
C GLU A 252 1.80 -34.73 13.97
N GLY A 253 0.47 -34.80 14.16
CA GLY A 253 -0.33 -33.67 14.64
C GLY A 253 -0.84 -32.73 13.55
N TYR A 254 -0.50 -32.98 12.28
CA TYR A 254 -1.07 -32.28 11.13
C TYR A 254 -2.19 -33.08 10.47
N ASP A 255 -3.18 -32.37 9.95
CA ASP A 255 -4.30 -32.96 9.20
C ASP A 255 -3.91 -33.21 7.74
N VAL A 256 -3.07 -32.34 7.19
CA VAL A 256 -2.56 -32.44 5.83
C VAL A 256 -1.08 -32.15 5.81
N VAL A 257 -0.33 -32.98 5.09
CA VAL A 257 1.08 -32.76 4.79
C VAL A 257 1.17 -32.53 3.29
N ALA A 258 1.65 -31.37 2.87
CA ALA A 258 1.75 -30.99 1.47
C ALA A 258 3.20 -30.73 1.07
N ASP A 259 3.55 -31.19 -0.12
CA ASP A 259 4.76 -30.86 -0.86
C ASP A 259 4.34 -30.04 -2.09
N LEU A 260 4.93 -28.85 -2.26
CA LEU A 260 4.68 -27.94 -3.38
C LEU A 260 5.91 -27.77 -4.28
N SER A 261 6.87 -28.69 -4.25
CA SER A 261 8.03 -28.68 -5.14
C SER A 261 7.61 -28.52 -6.61
N GLY A 262 8.18 -27.51 -7.28
CA GLY A 262 7.85 -27.20 -8.68
C GLY A 262 6.42 -26.72 -8.94
N TRP A 263 5.71 -26.18 -7.94
CA TRP A 263 4.31 -25.71 -8.01
C TRP A 263 3.27 -26.82 -8.19
N VAL A 264 3.64 -28.07 -7.92
CA VAL A 264 2.71 -29.19 -7.94
C VAL A 264 2.33 -29.52 -6.51
N VAL A 265 1.07 -29.30 -6.14
CA VAL A 265 0.58 -29.71 -4.82
C VAL A 265 0.52 -31.23 -4.78
N ARG A 266 1.14 -31.83 -3.78
CA ARG A 266 1.01 -33.24 -3.43
C ARG A 266 0.69 -33.35 -1.96
N THR A 267 -0.53 -33.72 -1.62
CA THR A 267 -0.97 -33.88 -0.24
C THR A 267 -1.00 -35.34 0.16
N ARG A 268 -0.59 -35.61 1.39
CA ARG A 268 -0.94 -36.84 2.10
C ARG A 268 -1.78 -36.45 3.31
N LEU A 269 -2.87 -37.20 3.53
CA LEU A 269 -3.63 -37.06 4.77
C LEU A 269 -2.69 -37.43 5.93
N GLY A 270 -2.57 -36.53 6.90
CA GLY A 270 -1.83 -36.80 8.11
C GLY A 270 -2.55 -37.88 8.92
N ALA A 271 -1.81 -38.63 9.72
CA ALA A 271 -2.39 -39.54 10.70
C ALA A 271 -3.00 -38.72 11.84
N SER A 272 -4.14 -38.07 11.60
CA SER A 272 -4.89 -37.41 12.67
C SER A 272 -5.46 -38.50 13.58
N ARG A 273 -5.07 -38.50 14.85
CA ARG A 273 -5.79 -39.26 15.90
C ARG A 273 -7.16 -38.65 16.15
#